data_AF-A0A976DYH9-F1
#
_entry.id   AF-A0A976DYH9-F1
#
_cell.length_a   1.000
_cell.length_b   1.000
_cell.length_c   1.000
_cell.angle_alpha   90.00
_cell.angle_beta   90.00
_cell.angle_gamma   90.00
#
_symmetry.space_group_name_H-M   'P 1'
#
loop_
_entity.id
_entity.type
_entity.pdbx_description
1 polymer ?
#
loop_
_entity_poly.entity_id
_entity_poly.type
_entity_poly.pdbx_seq_one_letter_code
_entity_poly.pdbx_strand_id
1 'polypeptide(L)'
;KMRGSKSPSANSGQKQMALLRRLPKILRWIPGKAQDMRAWFLSMQYWLGASDDNLEAMVRFLVGRYATKHSWKGASAAAPVDYPDVGLYHPTLRGRITTDARDMPRPKGATATVGLLMLRSYILAADTGHYDAVIKAFEAKGIAVLPAFAGGLDGRPAIDAYFKGRVDAMVSLTGFSLVGGPAYNDSPAAVAALTALDVPYVAAHPLEFQSLRQWQAASGGLGPVETTMLIALPEIDGATNPTVFAGRHDPEGCNGCGRNCKPATVEAAETRAMSPCPERIEALADKVARLARLHRSATATRRLAIVLYGFPPNAGAAGTAAYLGVFESLFNTMHALKADGYDLTPPDSVDALREAVLKGNAARHGQPANVHTTVPAAEIVAKTPWLAEVEAAWGPAP
;
A
#
# COMPACT_ATOMS: atom_id res chain seq x y z
N LYS A 1 16.35 22.81 -39.48
CA LYS A 1 15.02 22.25 -39.11
C LYS A 1 15.08 20.72 -39.21
N MET A 2 15.35 20.02 -38.12
CA MET A 2 15.05 18.59 -37.97
C MET A 2 14.01 18.48 -36.86
N ARG A 3 12.81 18.01 -37.22
CA ARG A 3 11.72 17.71 -36.30
C ARG A 3 12.10 16.45 -35.54
N GLY A 4 12.36 16.57 -34.23
CA GLY A 4 12.48 15.43 -33.33
C GLY A 4 11.12 14.78 -33.13
N SER A 5 11.03 13.50 -33.46
CA SER A 5 9.82 12.68 -33.38
C SER A 5 9.39 12.38 -31.94
N LYS A 6 8.07 12.26 -31.79
CA LYS A 6 7.23 11.86 -30.66
C LYS A 6 7.84 10.82 -29.70
N SER A 7 7.60 11.08 -28.41
CA SER A 7 7.50 10.21 -27.22
C SER A 7 8.44 8.99 -27.13
N PRO A 8 9.23 8.83 -26.03
CA PRO A 8 10.07 7.66 -25.85
C PRO A 8 9.18 6.41 -25.70
N SER A 9 9.23 5.51 -26.69
CA SER A 9 8.59 4.19 -26.57
C SER A 9 9.32 3.39 -25.48
N ALA A 10 8.60 2.69 -24.60
CA ALA A 10 9.16 1.80 -23.57
C ALA A 10 10.21 0.79 -24.11
N ASN A 11 10.14 0.46 -25.41
CA ASN A 11 11.10 -0.40 -26.12
C ASN A 11 12.52 0.19 -26.31
N SER A 12 12.73 1.51 -26.18
CA SER A 12 14.06 2.12 -26.38
C SER A 12 14.97 1.92 -25.16
N GLY A 13 14.42 2.01 -23.95
CA GLY A 13 15.14 1.83 -22.69
C GLY A 13 15.64 0.38 -22.50
N GLN A 14 14.79 -0.62 -22.76
CA GLN A 14 15.19 -2.03 -22.69
C GLN A 14 16.32 -2.38 -23.68
N LYS A 15 16.26 -1.86 -24.92
CA LYS A 15 17.31 -2.05 -25.92
C LYS A 15 18.62 -1.37 -25.52
N GLN A 16 18.55 -0.16 -24.94
CA GLN A 16 19.72 0.53 -24.39
C GLN A 16 20.33 -0.25 -23.23
N MET A 17 19.51 -0.75 -22.29
CA MET A 17 20.00 -1.58 -21.18
C MET A 17 20.64 -2.89 -21.64
N ALA A 18 20.06 -3.57 -22.63
CA ALA A 18 20.65 -4.77 -23.22
C ALA A 18 22.02 -4.50 -23.87
N LEU A 19 22.17 -3.34 -24.53
CA LEU A 19 23.43 -2.89 -25.11
C LEU A 19 24.47 -2.59 -24.01
N LEU A 20 24.08 -1.88 -22.95
CA LEU A 20 24.92 -1.60 -21.79
C LEU A 20 25.40 -2.88 -21.10
N ARG A 21 24.58 -3.94 -21.04
CA ARG A 21 24.95 -5.25 -20.48
C ARG A 21 25.97 -6.02 -21.33
N ARG A 22 25.95 -5.84 -22.65
CA ARG A 22 26.81 -6.58 -23.59
C ARG A 22 28.17 -5.91 -23.82
N LEU A 23 28.23 -4.58 -23.83
CA LEU A 23 29.45 -3.83 -24.17
C LEU A 23 30.67 -4.19 -23.29
N PRO A 24 30.57 -4.32 -21.95
CA PRO A 24 31.72 -4.70 -21.12
C PRO A 24 32.30 -6.08 -21.39
N LYS A 25 31.47 -7.02 -21.86
CA LYS A 25 31.90 -8.39 -22.18
C LYS A 25 32.77 -8.40 -23.44
N ILE A 26 32.45 -7.54 -24.41
CA ILE A 26 33.21 -7.38 -25.66
C ILE A 26 34.52 -6.63 -25.39
N LEU A 27 34.43 -5.50 -24.66
CA LEU A 27 35.57 -4.64 -24.39
C LEU A 27 36.64 -5.32 -23.51
N ARG A 28 36.32 -6.42 -22.81
CA ARG A 28 37.28 -7.18 -21.98
C ARG A 28 38.54 -7.58 -22.74
N TRP A 29 38.43 -7.83 -24.04
CA TRP A 29 39.51 -8.34 -24.87
C TRP A 29 40.33 -7.25 -25.57
N ILE A 30 39.95 -5.97 -25.43
CA ILE A 30 40.60 -4.84 -26.11
C ILE A 30 41.50 -4.09 -25.11
N PRO A 31 42.83 -4.09 -25.27
CA PRO A 31 43.74 -3.41 -24.34
C PRO A 31 43.71 -1.88 -24.50
N GLY A 32 44.38 -1.17 -23.59
CA GLY A 32 44.51 0.30 -23.64
C GLY A 32 43.25 1.05 -23.16
N LYS A 33 42.98 2.23 -23.75
CA LYS A 33 41.88 3.14 -23.34
C LYS A 33 40.49 2.50 -23.34
N ALA A 34 40.29 1.42 -24.10
CA ALA A 34 39.06 0.64 -24.10
C ALA A 34 38.74 -0.01 -22.73
N GLN A 35 39.76 -0.29 -21.90
CA GLN A 35 39.55 -0.82 -20.55
C GLN A 35 38.98 0.22 -19.59
N ASP A 36 39.24 1.51 -19.80
CA ASP A 36 38.63 2.57 -18.99
C ASP A 36 37.18 2.80 -19.38
N MET A 37 36.87 2.71 -20.68
CA MET A 37 35.48 2.68 -21.15
C MET A 37 34.72 1.46 -20.61
N ARG A 38 35.36 0.28 -20.58
CA ARG A 38 34.80 -0.91 -19.93
C ARG A 38 34.57 -0.70 -18.44
N ALA A 39 35.53 -0.10 -17.74
CA ALA A 39 35.40 0.19 -16.32
C ALA A 39 34.23 1.16 -16.06
N TRP A 40 34.08 2.19 -16.88
CA TRP A 40 32.93 3.10 -16.82
C TRP A 40 31.60 2.37 -17.00
N PHE A 41 31.47 1.49 -18.00
CA PHE A 41 30.26 0.70 -18.19
C PHE A 41 30.00 -0.30 -17.05
N LEU A 42 31.03 -0.90 -16.46
CA LEU A 42 30.88 -1.79 -15.29
C LEU A 42 30.41 -1.00 -14.07
N SER A 43 31.01 0.18 -13.80
CA SER A 43 30.55 1.08 -12.75
C SER A 43 29.09 1.49 -12.95
N MET A 44 28.69 1.78 -14.18
CA MET A 44 27.29 2.08 -14.48
C MET A 44 26.37 0.86 -14.27
N GLN A 45 26.82 -0.36 -14.57
CA GLN A 45 26.04 -1.57 -14.28
C GLN A 45 25.87 -1.81 -12.78
N TYR A 46 26.93 -1.67 -11.98
CA TYR A 46 26.81 -1.74 -10.53
C TYR A 46 25.85 -0.66 -10.01
N TRP A 47 26.02 0.58 -10.48
CA TRP A 47 25.19 1.71 -10.07
C TRP A 47 23.71 1.51 -10.42
N LEU A 48 23.40 1.01 -11.61
CA LEU A 48 22.02 0.71 -12.03
C LEU A 48 21.41 -0.46 -11.25
N GLY A 49 22.24 -1.40 -10.80
CA GLY A 49 21.84 -2.47 -9.91
C GLY A 49 21.55 -1.99 -8.49
N ALA A 50 22.25 -0.94 -8.01
CA ALA A 50 22.00 -0.19 -6.78
C ALA A 50 21.79 -1.01 -5.49
N SER A 51 22.21 -2.28 -5.46
CA SER A 51 22.18 -3.11 -4.27
C SER A 51 23.47 -2.99 -3.47
N ASP A 52 23.44 -3.37 -2.19
CA ASP A 52 24.63 -3.35 -1.33
C ASP A 52 25.77 -4.16 -1.94
N ASP A 53 25.49 -5.36 -2.45
CA ASP A 53 26.46 -6.21 -3.15
C ASP A 53 27.10 -5.49 -4.36
N ASN A 54 26.27 -4.78 -5.13
CA ASN A 54 26.72 -4.06 -6.31
C ASN A 54 27.53 -2.82 -5.94
N LEU A 55 27.10 -2.04 -4.94
CA LEU A 55 27.80 -0.84 -4.49
C LEU A 55 29.14 -1.20 -3.84
N GLU A 56 29.17 -2.25 -3.02
CA GLU A 56 30.41 -2.77 -2.43
C GLU A 56 31.37 -3.24 -3.53
N ALA A 57 30.89 -4.06 -4.47
CA ALA A 57 31.70 -4.54 -5.60
C ALA A 57 32.17 -3.39 -6.49
N MET A 58 31.36 -2.35 -6.69
CA MET A 58 31.74 -1.15 -7.44
C MET A 58 32.91 -0.43 -6.76
N VAL A 59 32.82 -0.20 -5.44
CA VAL A 59 33.88 0.47 -4.68
C VAL A 59 35.15 -0.36 -4.72
N ARG A 60 35.08 -1.67 -4.47
CA ARG A 60 36.22 -2.59 -4.59
C ARG A 60 36.83 -2.56 -5.99
N PHE A 61 36.01 -2.57 -7.03
CA PHE A 61 36.43 -2.52 -8.43
C PHE A 61 37.17 -1.22 -8.76
N LEU A 62 36.60 -0.07 -8.36
CA LEU A 62 37.18 1.25 -8.60
C LEU A 62 38.48 1.46 -7.80
N VAL A 63 38.50 1.09 -6.52
CA VAL A 63 39.70 1.14 -5.67
C VAL A 63 40.78 0.23 -6.23
N GLY A 64 40.44 -1.02 -6.58
CA GLY A 64 41.37 -2.00 -7.15
C GLY A 64 42.03 -1.53 -8.44
N ARG A 65 41.34 -0.68 -9.22
CA ARG A 65 41.82 -0.20 -10.51
C ARG A 65 42.52 1.15 -10.45
N TYR A 66 41.99 2.09 -9.66
CA TYR A 66 42.36 3.50 -9.73
C TYR A 66 43.03 4.05 -8.47
N ALA A 67 43.10 3.29 -7.37
CA ALA A 67 43.80 3.75 -6.18
C ALA A 67 45.31 3.88 -6.40
N THR A 68 45.90 4.93 -5.81
CA THR A 68 47.34 5.17 -5.83
C THR A 68 48.09 4.30 -4.83
N LYS A 69 47.44 3.92 -3.72
CA LYS A 69 48.01 3.04 -2.71
C LYS A 69 48.24 1.63 -3.27
N HIS A 70 49.50 1.21 -3.31
CA HIS A 70 49.89 -0.07 -3.90
C HIS A 70 49.19 -1.29 -3.29
N SER A 71 48.95 -1.29 -1.97
CA SER A 71 48.28 -2.41 -1.29
C SER A 71 46.79 -2.55 -1.61
N TRP A 72 46.19 -1.57 -2.29
CA TRP A 72 44.80 -1.63 -2.73
C TRP A 72 44.65 -2.01 -4.21
N LYS A 73 45.73 -1.93 -4.99
CA LYS A 73 45.70 -2.31 -6.41
C LYS A 73 45.43 -3.81 -6.56
N GLY A 74 44.59 -4.16 -7.53
CA GLY A 74 44.21 -5.55 -7.78
C GLY A 74 43.18 -6.10 -6.78
N ALA A 75 42.51 -5.23 -6.00
CA ALA A 75 41.39 -5.66 -5.16
C ALA A 75 40.36 -6.45 -5.98
N SER A 76 39.93 -7.59 -5.43
CA SER A 76 38.95 -8.46 -6.08
C SER A 76 37.55 -7.88 -5.92
N ALA A 77 36.80 -7.82 -7.03
CA ALA A 77 35.41 -7.40 -7.08
C ALA A 77 34.59 -8.45 -7.84
N ALA A 78 33.47 -8.87 -7.26
CA ALA A 78 32.49 -9.70 -7.94
C ALA A 78 31.90 -8.94 -9.14
N ALA A 79 31.45 -9.65 -10.18
CA ALA A 79 30.80 -8.99 -11.32
C ALA A 79 29.45 -8.36 -10.92
N PRO A 80 28.95 -7.34 -11.65
CA PRO A 80 27.65 -6.74 -11.36
C PRO A 80 26.54 -7.79 -11.37
N VAL A 81 25.73 -7.78 -10.30
CA VAL A 81 24.53 -8.60 -10.17
C VAL A 81 23.39 -7.92 -10.93
N ASP A 82 22.76 -8.68 -11.83
CA ASP A 82 21.59 -8.23 -12.60
C ASP A 82 20.32 -8.67 -11.85
N TYR A 83 19.40 -7.71 -11.63
CA TYR A 83 18.14 -7.96 -10.96
C TYR A 83 16.99 -7.73 -11.95
N PRO A 84 15.92 -8.55 -11.92
CA PRO A 84 14.81 -8.39 -12.84
C PRO A 84 14.18 -7.00 -12.70
N ASP A 85 13.67 -6.47 -13.81
CA ASP A 85 12.92 -5.22 -13.81
C ASP A 85 11.52 -5.43 -13.20
N VAL A 86 10.94 -6.61 -13.36
CA VAL A 86 9.62 -6.98 -12.84
C VAL A 86 9.76 -8.33 -12.13
N GLY A 87 9.37 -8.38 -10.86
CA GLY A 87 9.62 -9.54 -10.02
C GLY A 87 8.71 -9.60 -8.81
N LEU A 88 8.89 -10.68 -8.06
CA LEU A 88 8.28 -10.93 -6.76
C LEU A 88 9.36 -10.93 -5.70
N TYR A 89 9.01 -10.49 -4.50
CA TYR A 89 9.87 -10.45 -3.34
C TYR A 89 9.25 -11.20 -2.17
N HIS A 90 10.07 -11.91 -1.40
CA HIS A 90 9.66 -12.47 -0.12
C HIS A 90 10.86 -12.62 0.83
N PRO A 91 10.76 -12.20 2.11
CA PRO A 91 11.90 -12.22 3.03
C PRO A 91 12.46 -13.63 3.31
N THR A 92 11.65 -14.67 3.14
CA THR A 92 12.05 -16.07 3.39
C THR A 92 12.62 -16.78 2.17
N LEU A 93 12.55 -16.18 0.97
CA LEU A 93 13.12 -16.79 -0.22
C LEU A 93 14.64 -16.71 -0.22
N ARG A 94 15.29 -17.74 -0.77
CA ARG A 94 16.72 -17.70 -1.07
C ARG A 94 16.97 -16.62 -2.13
N GLY A 95 17.78 -15.62 -1.80
CA GLY A 95 18.01 -14.46 -2.67
C GLY A 95 16.86 -13.44 -2.69
N ARG A 96 15.79 -13.68 -1.92
CA ARG A 96 14.61 -12.82 -1.68
C ARG A 96 13.78 -12.39 -2.91
N ILE A 97 14.29 -12.56 -4.13
CA ILE A 97 13.64 -12.17 -5.38
C ILE A 97 13.45 -13.39 -6.29
N THR A 98 12.29 -13.50 -6.93
CA THR A 98 11.98 -14.48 -7.97
C THR A 98 11.14 -13.84 -9.08
N THR A 99 11.08 -14.47 -10.24
CA THR A 99 10.13 -14.14 -11.32
C THR A 99 9.05 -15.20 -11.49
N ASP A 100 9.08 -16.27 -10.69
CA ASP A 100 8.09 -17.34 -10.71
C ASP A 100 7.16 -17.23 -9.50
N ALA A 101 5.86 -17.01 -9.75
CA ALA A 101 4.87 -16.91 -8.70
C ALA A 101 4.67 -18.21 -7.91
N ARG A 102 5.10 -19.36 -8.46
CA ARG A 102 5.01 -20.67 -7.78
C ARG A 102 6.00 -20.78 -6.61
N ASP A 103 7.03 -19.96 -6.60
CA ASP A 103 8.01 -19.92 -5.50
C ASP A 103 7.47 -19.17 -4.28
N MET A 104 6.36 -18.42 -4.41
CA MET A 104 5.81 -17.64 -3.31
C MET A 104 5.30 -18.54 -2.19
N PRO A 105 5.75 -18.31 -0.94
CA PRO A 105 5.16 -18.97 0.22
C PRO A 105 3.65 -18.72 0.28
N ARG A 106 2.91 -19.76 0.61
CA ARG A 106 1.46 -19.69 0.75
C ARG A 106 1.05 -20.32 2.08
N PRO A 107 0.40 -19.58 2.98
CA PRO A 107 -0.16 -20.15 4.20
C PRO A 107 -1.13 -21.30 3.89
N LYS A 108 -1.03 -22.40 4.63
CA LYS A 108 -1.93 -23.55 4.48
C LYS A 108 -3.37 -23.10 4.78
N GLY A 109 -4.30 -23.39 3.87
CA GLY A 109 -5.70 -22.99 4.02
C GLY A 109 -5.96 -21.51 3.74
N ALA A 110 -5.06 -20.81 3.04
CA ALA A 110 -5.22 -19.39 2.77
C ALA A 110 -6.58 -19.03 2.15
N THR A 111 -7.28 -18.10 2.80
CA THR A 111 -8.67 -17.72 2.46
C THR A 111 -8.76 -16.54 1.50
N ALA A 112 -7.64 -15.93 1.13
CA ALA A 112 -7.55 -14.88 0.12
C ALA A 112 -6.11 -14.78 -0.38
N THR A 113 -5.92 -14.11 -1.52
CA THR A 113 -4.60 -13.70 -2.01
C THR A 113 -4.58 -12.18 -2.19
N VAL A 114 -3.59 -11.48 -1.64
CA VAL A 114 -3.43 -10.03 -1.76
C VAL A 114 -2.19 -9.70 -2.59
N GLY A 115 -2.35 -8.87 -3.61
CA GLY A 115 -1.22 -8.32 -4.35
C GLY A 115 -0.63 -7.13 -3.59
N LEU A 116 0.66 -7.16 -3.26
CA LEU A 116 1.36 -6.02 -2.67
C LEU A 116 2.26 -5.41 -3.74
N LEU A 117 2.02 -4.16 -4.11
CA LEU A 117 2.91 -3.44 -5.03
C LEU A 117 3.95 -2.65 -4.24
N MET A 118 5.23 -2.87 -4.55
CA MET A 118 6.36 -2.31 -3.82
C MET A 118 7.34 -1.60 -4.75
N LEU A 119 8.13 -0.69 -4.20
CA LEU A 119 9.21 -0.05 -4.95
C LEU A 119 10.44 -0.94 -5.00
N ARG A 120 10.93 -1.17 -6.23
CA ARG A 120 12.15 -1.95 -6.48
C ARG A 120 13.38 -1.36 -5.78
N SER A 121 13.45 -0.03 -5.62
CA SER A 121 14.57 0.65 -4.97
C SER A 121 14.78 0.21 -3.52
N TYR A 122 13.71 0.13 -2.73
CA TYR A 122 13.78 -0.33 -1.34
C TYR A 122 14.23 -1.79 -1.23
N ILE A 123 13.78 -2.63 -2.15
CA ILE A 123 14.16 -4.05 -2.20
C ILE A 123 15.65 -4.21 -2.49
N LEU A 124 16.18 -3.46 -3.46
CA LEU A 124 17.59 -3.55 -3.83
C LEU A 124 18.51 -2.95 -2.78
N ALA A 125 18.11 -1.85 -2.14
CA ALA A 125 18.84 -1.22 -1.06
C ALA A 125 18.75 -1.99 0.28
N ALA A 126 18.14 -3.19 0.29
CA ALA A 126 17.90 -4.01 1.48
C ALA A 126 17.13 -3.31 2.63
N ASP A 127 16.52 -2.15 2.37
CA ASP A 127 15.72 -1.38 3.32
C ASP A 127 14.25 -1.84 3.28
N THR A 128 14.04 -3.13 3.57
CA THR A 128 12.75 -3.83 3.39
C THR A 128 11.99 -4.10 4.68
N GLY A 129 12.51 -3.70 5.84
CA GLY A 129 11.95 -4.12 7.14
C GLY A 129 10.46 -3.77 7.31
N HIS A 130 10.03 -2.65 6.74
CA HIS A 130 8.63 -2.25 6.70
C HIS A 130 7.76 -3.12 5.77
N TYR A 131 8.26 -3.54 4.61
CA TYR A 131 7.57 -4.49 3.72
C TYR A 131 7.50 -5.89 4.31
N ASP A 132 8.58 -6.35 4.94
CA ASP A 132 8.65 -7.66 5.60
C ASP A 132 7.58 -7.78 6.69
N ALA A 133 7.38 -6.70 7.46
CA ALA A 133 6.34 -6.63 8.48
C ALA A 133 4.91 -6.68 7.89
N VAL A 134 4.66 -6.02 6.75
CA VAL A 134 3.37 -6.08 6.06
C VAL A 134 3.09 -7.50 5.55
N ILE A 135 4.06 -8.10 4.85
CA ILE A 135 3.98 -9.49 4.37
C ILE A 135 3.62 -10.43 5.51
N LYS A 136 4.39 -10.37 6.60
CA LYS A 136 4.18 -11.21 7.78
C LYS A 136 2.79 -10.99 8.42
N ALA A 137 2.29 -9.76 8.48
CA ALA A 137 1.00 -9.46 9.06
C ALA A 137 -0.17 -10.05 8.27
N PHE A 138 -0.09 -10.04 6.93
CA PHE A 138 -1.06 -10.73 6.08
C PHE A 138 -0.98 -12.26 6.23
N GLU A 139 0.22 -12.82 6.18
CA GLU A 139 0.42 -14.27 6.34
C GLU A 139 -0.07 -14.79 7.70
N ALA A 140 0.16 -14.02 8.78
CA ALA A 140 -0.33 -14.34 10.12
C ALA A 140 -1.87 -14.39 10.21
N LYS A 141 -2.57 -13.71 9.30
CA LYS A 141 -4.04 -13.77 9.17
C LYS A 141 -4.51 -14.87 8.22
N GLY A 142 -3.61 -15.75 7.76
CA GLY A 142 -3.94 -16.79 6.78
C GLY A 142 -4.23 -16.23 5.39
N ILE A 143 -3.66 -15.09 5.04
CA ILE A 143 -3.79 -14.47 3.71
C ILE A 143 -2.51 -14.74 2.93
N ALA A 144 -2.64 -15.28 1.72
CA ALA A 144 -1.52 -15.40 0.82
C ALA A 144 -1.17 -14.04 0.24
N VAL A 145 0.10 -13.76 -0.01
CA VAL A 145 0.53 -12.51 -0.61
C VAL A 145 1.33 -12.74 -1.88
N LEU A 146 1.20 -11.83 -2.83
CA LEU A 146 2.05 -11.72 -4.01
C LEU A 146 2.74 -10.36 -3.95
N PRO A 147 3.90 -10.25 -3.28
CA PRO A 147 4.62 -8.99 -3.16
C PRO A 147 5.42 -8.73 -4.42
N ALA A 148 4.87 -7.93 -5.33
CA ALA A 148 5.44 -7.64 -6.63
C ALA A 148 6.06 -6.24 -6.70
N PHE A 149 7.04 -6.09 -7.57
CA PHE A 149 7.64 -4.81 -7.91
C PHE A 149 7.83 -4.69 -9.42
N ALA A 150 7.92 -3.45 -9.89
CA ALA A 150 8.31 -3.09 -11.24
C ALA A 150 9.40 -2.01 -11.20
N GLY A 151 10.20 -1.93 -12.25
CA GLY A 151 11.23 -0.91 -12.43
C GLY A 151 10.60 0.45 -12.74
N GLY A 152 11.18 1.52 -12.18
CA GLY A 152 10.66 2.86 -12.34
C GLY A 152 9.44 3.13 -11.46
N LEU A 153 8.51 3.95 -11.97
CA LEU A 153 7.31 4.39 -11.26
C LEU A 153 6.04 3.99 -12.02
N ASP A 154 6.05 2.83 -12.67
CA ASP A 154 4.89 2.27 -13.37
C ASP A 154 4.57 0.89 -12.78
N GLY A 155 3.44 0.78 -12.08
CA GLY A 155 3.01 -0.44 -11.43
C GLY A 155 2.40 -1.49 -12.37
N ARG A 156 2.01 -1.10 -13.59
CA ARG A 156 1.27 -1.98 -14.52
C ARG A 156 2.02 -3.27 -14.88
N PRO A 157 3.34 -3.27 -15.14
CA PRO A 157 4.05 -4.51 -15.45
C PRO A 157 3.95 -5.57 -14.35
N ALA A 158 3.96 -5.14 -13.07
CA ALA A 158 3.78 -6.04 -11.93
C ALA A 158 2.33 -6.56 -11.84
N ILE A 159 1.34 -5.69 -12.06
CA ILE A 159 -0.08 -6.06 -12.12
C ILE A 159 -0.32 -7.10 -13.21
N ASP A 160 0.18 -6.83 -14.41
CA ASP A 160 0.01 -7.68 -15.60
C ASP A 160 0.66 -9.05 -15.42
N ALA A 161 1.85 -9.10 -14.84
CA ALA A 161 2.60 -10.35 -14.66
C ALA A 161 2.04 -11.22 -13.52
N TYR A 162 1.58 -10.61 -12.43
CA TYR A 162 1.37 -11.35 -11.17
C TYR A 162 -0.01 -11.23 -10.56
N PHE A 163 -0.81 -10.20 -10.84
CA PHE A 163 -2.07 -9.95 -10.10
C PHE A 163 -3.33 -10.39 -10.86
N LYS A 164 -3.39 -10.17 -12.17
CA LYS A 164 -4.59 -10.45 -12.98
C LYS A 164 -5.08 -11.89 -12.79
N GLY A 165 -6.33 -12.03 -12.32
CA GLY A 165 -6.98 -13.31 -12.06
C GLY A 165 -6.40 -14.12 -10.88
N ARG A 166 -5.55 -13.53 -10.05
CA ARG A 166 -4.84 -14.23 -8.95
C ARG A 166 -5.04 -13.61 -7.58
N VAL A 167 -5.48 -12.34 -7.50
CA VAL A 167 -5.63 -11.60 -6.23
C VAL A 167 -7.08 -11.22 -5.99
N ASP A 168 -7.44 -11.09 -4.71
CA ASP A 168 -8.76 -10.68 -4.22
C ASP A 168 -8.79 -9.21 -3.75
N ALA A 169 -7.61 -8.60 -3.59
CA ALA A 169 -7.40 -7.19 -3.30
C ALA A 169 -5.95 -6.81 -3.67
N MET A 170 -5.72 -5.53 -3.92
CA MET A 170 -4.41 -4.96 -4.17
C MET A 170 -4.09 -3.89 -3.12
N VAL A 171 -2.88 -3.91 -2.60
CA VAL A 171 -2.34 -2.85 -1.75
C VAL A 171 -1.11 -2.26 -2.43
N SER A 172 -1.14 -0.97 -2.76
CA SER A 172 0.08 -0.26 -3.12
C SER A 172 0.80 0.17 -1.85
N LEU A 173 2.06 -0.23 -1.71
CA LEU A 173 2.98 0.17 -0.64
C LEU A 173 4.03 1.17 -1.17
N THR A 174 3.83 1.74 -2.36
CA THR A 174 4.81 2.60 -3.03
C THR A 174 4.80 4.03 -2.51
N GLY A 175 3.70 4.49 -1.92
CA GLY A 175 3.54 5.88 -1.52
C GLY A 175 3.43 6.85 -2.70
N PHE A 176 3.00 6.40 -3.88
CA PHE A 176 2.86 7.24 -5.07
C PHE A 176 1.68 6.83 -5.95
N SER A 177 1.41 7.67 -6.97
CA SER A 177 0.54 7.33 -8.09
C SER A 177 0.93 5.97 -8.69
N LEU A 178 -0.06 5.23 -9.18
CA LEU A 178 0.13 3.90 -9.74
C LEU A 178 0.95 3.94 -11.04
N VAL A 179 0.77 4.99 -11.84
CA VAL A 179 1.45 5.19 -13.12
C VAL A 179 2.01 6.61 -13.15
N GLY A 180 3.27 6.74 -12.75
CA GLY A 180 4.00 8.00 -12.73
C GLY A 180 4.60 8.33 -11.37
N GLY A 181 5.28 9.47 -11.33
CA GLY A 181 5.93 10.01 -10.15
C GLY A 181 5.51 11.45 -9.84
N PRO A 182 6.15 12.11 -8.88
CA PRO A 182 5.81 13.47 -8.46
C PRO A 182 5.83 14.51 -9.59
N ALA A 183 6.66 14.28 -10.62
CA ALA A 183 6.83 15.18 -11.75
C ALA A 183 5.88 14.89 -12.93
N TYR A 184 5.20 13.72 -12.94
CA TYR A 184 4.29 13.32 -14.00
C TYR A 184 3.43 12.13 -13.54
N ASN A 185 2.11 12.25 -13.63
CA ASN A 185 1.14 11.19 -13.37
C ASN A 185 0.26 10.94 -14.61
N ASP A 186 -0.02 9.66 -14.90
CA ASP A 186 -0.95 9.22 -15.95
C ASP A 186 -2.13 8.48 -15.31
N SER A 187 -2.99 9.26 -14.65
CA SER A 187 -4.18 8.73 -13.98
C SER A 187 -5.16 8.03 -14.94
N PRO A 188 -5.38 8.47 -16.20
CA PRO A 188 -6.19 7.70 -17.15
C PRO A 188 -5.64 6.27 -17.37
N ALA A 189 -4.32 6.11 -17.49
CA ALA A 189 -3.73 4.78 -17.62
C ALA A 189 -3.84 3.96 -16.33
N ALA A 190 -3.71 4.60 -15.16
CA ALA A 190 -3.92 3.96 -13.87
C ALA A 190 -5.36 3.44 -13.72
N VAL A 191 -6.36 4.28 -14.00
CA VAL A 191 -7.78 3.92 -13.98
C VAL A 191 -8.07 2.76 -14.93
N ALA A 192 -7.52 2.78 -16.15
CA ALA A 192 -7.71 1.68 -17.09
C ALA A 192 -7.12 0.35 -16.58
N ALA A 193 -5.94 0.40 -15.96
CA ALA A 193 -5.30 -0.79 -15.38
C ALA A 193 -6.07 -1.34 -14.17
N LEU A 194 -6.54 -0.46 -13.28
CA LEU A 194 -7.32 -0.83 -12.10
C LEU A 194 -8.71 -1.35 -12.49
N THR A 195 -9.36 -0.73 -13.47
CA THR A 195 -10.64 -1.22 -14.02
C THR A 195 -10.48 -2.62 -14.63
N ALA A 196 -9.37 -2.89 -15.31
CA ALA A 196 -9.11 -4.22 -15.86
C ALA A 196 -8.74 -5.26 -14.79
N LEU A 197 -8.24 -4.83 -13.63
CA LEU A 197 -7.94 -5.71 -12.50
C LEU A 197 -9.20 -6.03 -11.68
N ASP A 198 -10.08 -5.04 -11.50
CA ASP A 198 -11.40 -5.13 -10.85
C ASP A 198 -11.37 -5.76 -9.44
N VAL A 199 -10.44 -5.31 -8.60
CA VAL A 199 -10.35 -5.70 -7.18
C VAL A 199 -10.24 -4.46 -6.29
N PRO A 200 -10.59 -4.55 -5.00
CA PRO A 200 -10.37 -3.46 -4.06
C PRO A 200 -8.91 -3.00 -4.07
N TYR A 201 -8.69 -1.70 -4.28
CA TYR A 201 -7.36 -1.10 -4.36
C TYR A 201 -7.13 -0.13 -3.20
N VAL A 202 -6.25 -0.51 -2.28
CA VAL A 202 -5.86 0.31 -1.13
C VAL A 202 -4.49 0.93 -1.36
N ALA A 203 -4.38 2.24 -1.19
CA ALA A 203 -3.09 2.90 -1.11
C ALA A 203 -2.64 2.99 0.36
N ALA A 204 -1.47 2.43 0.64
CA ALA A 204 -0.82 2.51 1.93
C ALA A 204 0.61 3.02 1.76
N HIS A 205 1.02 3.94 2.63
CA HIS A 205 2.21 4.74 2.37
C HIS A 205 3.15 4.68 3.58
N PRO A 206 4.46 4.54 3.34
CA PRO A 206 5.42 4.96 4.32
C PRO A 206 5.47 6.49 4.42
N LEU A 207 5.81 7.02 5.59
CA LEU A 207 6.24 8.41 5.73
C LEU A 207 7.67 8.57 5.22
N GLU A 208 7.89 9.56 4.37
CA GLU A 208 9.20 9.84 3.77
C GLU A 208 9.84 11.10 4.37
N PHE A 209 9.02 12.13 4.62
CA PHE A 209 9.52 13.43 5.08
C PHE A 209 9.34 13.60 6.59
N GLN A 210 8.23 13.12 7.15
CA GLN A 210 8.01 13.11 8.59
C GLN A 210 8.52 11.81 9.23
N SER A 211 9.03 11.91 10.46
CA SER A 211 9.18 10.73 11.32
C SER A 211 7.80 10.23 11.78
N LEU A 212 7.71 8.97 12.21
CA LEU A 212 6.48 8.43 12.82
C LEU A 212 6.02 9.24 14.03
N ARG A 213 6.96 9.77 14.83
CA ARG A 213 6.65 10.63 15.97
C ARG A 213 6.13 11.99 15.52
N GLN A 214 6.76 12.61 14.51
CA GLN A 214 6.31 13.90 13.97
C GLN A 214 4.90 13.82 13.39
N TRP A 215 4.60 12.76 12.63
CA TRP A 215 3.25 12.52 12.09
C TRP A 215 2.22 12.37 13.20
N GLN A 216 2.52 11.61 14.25
CA GLN A 216 1.62 11.42 15.39
C GLN A 216 1.39 12.69 16.20
N ALA A 217 2.44 13.48 16.42
CA ALA A 217 2.33 14.74 17.16
C ALA A 217 1.63 15.85 16.37
N ALA A 218 1.48 15.69 15.04
CA ALA A 218 0.85 16.68 14.19
C ALA A 218 -0.68 16.59 14.28
N SER A 219 -1.33 17.67 14.71
CA SER A 219 -2.80 17.76 14.78
C SER A 219 -3.50 17.55 13.43
N GLY A 220 -2.84 17.92 12.33
CA GLY A 220 -3.31 17.67 10.96
C GLY A 220 -2.85 16.35 10.35
N GLY A 221 -2.07 15.54 11.06
CA GLY A 221 -1.45 14.33 10.54
C GLY A 221 -0.34 14.61 9.51
N LEU A 222 -0.62 14.34 8.23
CA LEU A 222 0.37 14.49 7.16
C LEU A 222 0.66 15.96 6.83
N GLY A 223 1.94 16.27 6.61
CA GLY A 223 2.37 17.57 6.12
C GLY A 223 1.88 17.82 4.68
N PRO A 224 1.77 19.09 4.22
CA PRO A 224 1.15 19.42 2.93
C PRO A 224 1.76 18.72 1.71
N VAL A 225 3.08 18.54 1.71
CA VAL A 225 3.82 17.85 0.65
C VAL A 225 3.45 16.36 0.61
N GLU A 226 3.45 15.70 1.77
CA GLU A 226 3.07 14.29 1.89
C GLU A 226 1.58 14.08 1.60
N THR A 227 0.69 14.99 2.03
CA THR A 227 -0.74 14.90 1.69
C THR A 227 -0.94 14.95 0.18
N THR A 228 -0.23 15.81 -0.55
CA THR A 228 -0.35 15.88 -2.01
C THR A 228 0.15 14.59 -2.67
N MET A 229 1.34 14.12 -2.27
CA MET A 229 2.00 12.98 -2.91
C MET A 229 1.37 11.63 -2.53
N LEU A 230 1.02 11.45 -1.26
CA LEU A 230 0.57 10.18 -0.69
C LEU A 230 -0.95 10.03 -0.68
N ILE A 231 -1.72 11.12 -0.78
CA ILE A 231 -3.19 11.08 -0.70
C ILE A 231 -3.81 11.55 -2.02
N ALA A 232 -3.61 12.82 -2.37
CA ALA A 232 -4.33 13.44 -3.47
C ALA A 232 -4.01 12.79 -4.83
N LEU A 233 -2.74 12.51 -5.13
CA LEU A 233 -2.36 11.86 -6.40
C LEU A 233 -2.91 10.42 -6.50
N PRO A 234 -2.74 9.53 -5.52
CA PRO A 234 -3.37 8.20 -5.55
C PRO A 234 -4.90 8.23 -5.62
N GLU A 235 -5.57 9.18 -4.97
CA GLU A 235 -7.04 9.29 -5.04
C GLU A 235 -7.53 9.59 -6.46
N ILE A 236 -6.80 10.41 -7.23
CA ILE A 236 -7.11 10.67 -8.65
C ILE A 236 -6.96 9.39 -9.50
N ASP A 237 -6.07 8.47 -9.11
CA ASP A 237 -5.93 7.17 -9.77
C ASP A 237 -7.06 6.19 -9.40
N GLY A 238 -7.87 6.49 -8.37
CA GLY A 238 -8.91 5.61 -7.85
C GLY A 238 -8.50 4.81 -6.60
N ALA A 239 -7.42 5.21 -5.92
CA ALA A 239 -7.06 4.60 -4.65
C ALA A 239 -8.11 4.86 -3.56
N THR A 240 -8.33 3.86 -2.71
CA THR A 240 -9.19 4.00 -1.54
C THR A 240 -8.41 3.81 -0.24
N ASN A 241 -9.03 4.26 0.86
CA ASN A 241 -8.60 3.97 2.22
C ASN A 241 -7.11 4.27 2.51
N PRO A 242 -6.65 5.51 2.24
CA PRO A 242 -5.26 5.88 2.48
C PRO A 242 -4.80 5.49 3.89
N THR A 243 -3.66 4.81 3.99
CA THR A 243 -3.18 4.28 5.27
C THR A 243 -1.68 4.48 5.43
N VAL A 244 -1.28 5.32 6.38
CA VAL A 244 0.12 5.31 6.87
C VAL A 244 0.37 3.97 7.57
N PHE A 245 1.40 3.22 7.15
CA PHE A 245 1.76 1.93 7.75
C PHE A 245 3.19 1.86 8.30
N ALA A 246 4.06 2.76 7.85
CA ALA A 246 5.48 2.74 8.16
C ALA A 246 6.07 4.15 8.09
N GLY A 247 7.31 4.29 8.49
CA GLY A 247 8.05 5.53 8.42
C GLY A 247 9.41 5.40 9.09
N ARG A 248 10.18 6.49 9.10
CA ARG A 248 11.42 6.55 9.86
C ARG A 248 11.12 6.88 11.32
N HIS A 249 11.86 6.26 12.22
CA HIS A 249 11.81 6.63 13.64
C HIS A 249 12.71 7.83 13.92
N ASP A 250 12.34 8.62 14.93
CA ASP A 250 13.32 9.44 15.64
C ASP A 250 14.15 8.55 16.58
N PRO A 251 15.30 9.03 17.10
CA PRO A 251 16.15 8.23 18.01
C PRO A 251 15.40 7.63 19.21
N GLU A 252 14.38 8.33 19.70
CA GLU A 252 13.56 7.90 20.84
C GLU A 252 12.38 6.98 20.45
N GLY A 253 12.19 6.71 19.16
CA GLY A 253 11.08 5.92 18.62
C GLY A 253 9.77 6.70 18.44
N CYS A 254 8.70 5.95 18.19
CA CYS A 254 7.33 6.44 18.06
C CYS A 254 6.60 6.23 19.39
N ASN A 255 5.97 7.29 19.91
CA ASN A 255 5.14 7.25 21.12
C ASN A 255 3.64 7.47 20.85
N GLY A 256 3.25 7.60 19.58
CA GLY A 256 1.86 7.83 19.19
C GLY A 256 1.11 6.58 18.72
N CYS A 257 1.80 5.47 18.48
CA CYS A 257 1.12 4.18 18.32
C CYS A 257 1.01 3.48 19.67
N GLY A 258 -0.06 2.70 19.89
CA GLY A 258 -0.30 1.92 21.10
C GLY A 258 0.77 0.85 21.38
N ARG A 259 1.76 0.69 20.50
CA ARG A 259 2.89 -0.23 20.64
C ARG A 259 4.21 0.44 21.02
N ASN A 260 4.25 1.78 21.07
CA ASN A 260 5.48 2.56 21.28
C ASN A 260 6.67 2.06 20.44
N CYS A 261 6.46 1.87 19.14
CA CYS A 261 7.43 1.18 18.28
C CYS A 261 8.77 1.92 18.18
N LYS A 262 9.86 1.15 18.01
CA LYS A 262 11.24 1.63 17.99
C LYS A 262 12.00 1.03 16.80
N PRO A 263 13.15 1.61 16.41
CA PRO A 263 14.05 0.97 15.47
C PRO A 263 14.36 -0.48 15.87
N ALA A 264 14.41 -1.38 14.89
CA ALA A 264 14.65 -2.81 15.14
C ALA A 264 16.09 -3.10 15.60
N THR A 265 17.05 -2.29 15.16
CA THR A 265 18.47 -2.38 15.49
C THR A 265 19.07 -0.99 15.70
N VAL A 266 20.26 -0.93 16.30
CA VAL A 266 21.04 0.32 16.43
C VAL A 266 21.36 0.89 15.05
N GLU A 267 21.81 0.02 14.13
CA GLU A 267 22.09 0.39 12.74
C GLU A 267 20.87 0.99 12.03
N ALA A 268 19.68 0.42 12.23
CA ALA A 268 18.45 0.97 11.66
C ALA A 268 18.12 2.36 12.22
N ALA A 269 18.47 2.63 13.48
CA ALA A 269 18.33 3.95 14.08
C ALA A 269 19.32 4.96 13.48
N GLU A 270 20.59 4.56 13.33
CA GLU A 270 21.67 5.41 12.83
C GLU A 270 21.52 5.73 11.34
N THR A 271 21.11 4.75 10.54
CA THR A 271 20.89 4.90 9.09
C THR A 271 19.51 5.47 8.74
N ARG A 272 18.63 5.63 9.75
CA ARG A 272 17.22 5.99 9.60
C ARG A 272 16.49 5.10 8.59
N ALA A 273 16.69 3.79 8.71
CA ALA A 273 16.05 2.78 7.88
C ALA A 273 14.52 2.83 8.00
N MET A 274 13.85 2.48 6.90
CA MET A 274 12.39 2.42 6.86
C MET A 274 11.85 1.37 7.82
N SER A 275 11.08 1.83 8.80
CA SER A 275 10.65 1.02 9.92
C SER A 275 9.14 0.80 9.93
N PRO A 276 8.67 -0.39 10.34
CA PRO A 276 7.25 -0.67 10.45
C PRO A 276 6.61 0.08 11.63
N CYS A 277 5.33 0.44 11.48
CA CYS A 277 4.47 0.79 12.61
C CYS A 277 3.45 -0.34 12.84
N PRO A 278 3.68 -1.27 13.78
CA PRO A 278 2.93 -2.52 13.89
C PRO A 278 1.41 -2.33 14.03
N GLU A 279 0.96 -1.39 14.86
CA GLU A 279 -0.47 -1.08 15.02
C GLU A 279 -1.12 -0.70 13.68
N ARG A 280 -0.42 0.11 12.88
CA ARG A 280 -0.93 0.59 11.59
C ARG A 280 -0.96 -0.53 10.54
N ILE A 281 0.06 -1.39 10.56
CA ILE A 281 0.13 -2.58 9.70
C ILE A 281 -0.99 -3.57 10.05
N GLU A 282 -1.28 -3.77 11.34
CA GLU A 282 -2.38 -4.62 11.79
C GLU A 282 -3.73 -4.08 11.31
N ALA A 283 -3.96 -2.77 11.48
CA ALA A 283 -5.16 -2.10 10.98
C ALA A 283 -5.28 -2.18 9.45
N LEU A 284 -4.18 -2.02 8.71
CA LEU A 284 -4.14 -2.20 7.26
C LEU A 284 -4.52 -3.63 6.86
N ALA A 285 -3.89 -4.62 7.48
CA ALA A 285 -4.14 -6.03 7.19
C ALA A 285 -5.59 -6.42 7.52
N ASP A 286 -6.15 -5.94 8.64
CA ASP A 286 -7.56 -6.17 9.00
C ASP A 286 -8.53 -5.55 8.00
N LYS A 287 -8.26 -4.33 7.56
CA LYS A 287 -9.07 -3.63 6.57
C LYS A 287 -9.07 -4.39 5.24
N VAL A 288 -7.88 -4.72 4.73
CA VAL A 288 -7.72 -5.42 3.44
C VAL A 288 -8.28 -6.84 3.52
N ALA A 289 -8.13 -7.54 4.65
CA ALA A 289 -8.77 -8.84 4.87
C ALA A 289 -10.30 -8.77 4.72
N ARG A 290 -10.94 -7.72 5.25
CA ARG A 290 -12.39 -7.50 5.11
C ARG A 290 -12.78 -7.18 3.66
N LEU A 291 -11.98 -6.40 2.95
CA LEU A 291 -12.20 -6.08 1.53
C LEU A 291 -12.06 -7.32 0.63
N ALA A 292 -11.00 -8.11 0.81
CA ALA A 292 -10.80 -9.37 0.09
C ALA A 292 -11.93 -10.38 0.39
N ARG A 293 -12.39 -10.45 1.65
CA ARG A 293 -13.54 -11.27 2.02
C ARG A 293 -14.83 -10.76 1.36
N LEU A 294 -15.04 -9.45 1.29
CA LEU A 294 -16.19 -8.86 0.61
C LEU A 294 -16.18 -9.23 -0.89
N HIS A 295 -15.05 -9.06 -1.56
CA HIS A 295 -14.85 -9.43 -2.96
C HIS A 295 -15.23 -10.90 -3.22
N ARG A 296 -14.78 -11.81 -2.35
CA ARG A 296 -15.06 -13.25 -2.45
C ARG A 296 -16.46 -13.68 -2.04
N SER A 297 -17.15 -12.89 -1.21
CA SER A 297 -18.41 -13.29 -0.59
C SER A 297 -19.55 -13.35 -1.61
N ALA A 298 -20.40 -14.38 -1.50
CA ALA A 298 -21.64 -14.46 -2.27
C ALA A 298 -22.61 -13.36 -1.83
N THR A 299 -23.25 -12.70 -2.79
CA THR A 299 -24.14 -11.55 -2.55
C THR A 299 -25.20 -11.81 -1.48
N ALA A 300 -25.87 -12.97 -1.53
CA ALA A 300 -26.90 -13.35 -0.57
C ALA A 300 -26.40 -13.47 0.90
N THR A 301 -25.10 -13.67 1.12
CA THR A 301 -24.51 -13.79 2.46
C THR A 301 -23.98 -12.47 3.02
N ARG A 302 -23.93 -11.42 2.19
CA ARG A 302 -23.39 -10.12 2.57
C ARG A 302 -24.36 -9.40 3.50
N ARG A 303 -23.82 -8.82 4.57
CA ARG A 303 -24.55 -7.97 5.51
C ARG A 303 -24.10 -6.53 5.32
N LEU A 304 -25.03 -5.65 4.96
CA LEU A 304 -24.80 -4.23 4.75
C LEU A 304 -25.46 -3.44 5.88
N ALA A 305 -24.78 -2.41 6.37
CA ALA A 305 -25.35 -1.40 7.24
C ALA A 305 -25.40 -0.07 6.48
N ILE A 306 -26.56 0.59 6.48
CA ILE A 306 -26.74 1.94 5.94
C ILE A 306 -27.02 2.87 7.10
N VAL A 307 -26.16 3.87 7.30
CA VAL A 307 -26.24 4.79 8.43
C VAL A 307 -26.92 6.07 7.99
N LEU A 308 -28.04 6.40 8.62
CA LEU A 308 -28.76 7.66 8.41
C LEU A 308 -28.38 8.65 9.51
N TYR A 309 -27.92 9.84 9.12
CA TYR A 309 -27.61 10.89 10.07
C TYR A 309 -28.87 11.61 10.55
N GLY A 310 -28.93 11.89 11.85
CA GLY A 310 -29.96 12.73 12.46
C GLY A 310 -29.37 14.05 12.91
N PHE A 311 -29.32 15.02 12.00
CA PHE A 311 -28.80 16.36 12.29
C PHE A 311 -29.76 17.44 11.77
N PRO A 312 -30.06 18.50 12.55
CA PRO A 312 -29.65 18.74 13.94
C PRO A 312 -30.26 17.71 14.92
N PRO A 313 -29.55 17.35 16.01
CA PRO A 313 -30.04 16.37 16.96
C PRO A 313 -31.36 16.83 17.60
N ASN A 314 -32.29 15.89 17.84
CA ASN A 314 -33.60 16.12 18.45
C ASN A 314 -34.58 17.02 17.67
N ALA A 315 -34.26 17.42 16.43
CA ALA A 315 -35.13 18.25 15.59
C ALA A 315 -36.11 17.44 14.71
N GLY A 316 -36.18 16.11 14.87
CA GLY A 316 -36.99 15.23 14.02
C GLY A 316 -36.46 15.06 12.59
N ALA A 317 -35.24 15.54 12.31
CA ALA A 317 -34.61 15.55 10.98
C ALA A 317 -33.78 14.29 10.67
N ALA A 318 -34.10 13.16 11.29
CA ALA A 318 -33.39 11.90 11.05
C ALA A 318 -33.56 11.44 9.61
N GLY A 319 -32.43 11.21 8.92
CA GLY A 319 -32.43 10.89 7.50
C GLY A 319 -32.72 12.10 6.61
N THR A 320 -32.07 13.25 6.88
CA THR A 320 -32.10 14.41 5.97
C THR A 320 -30.69 14.71 5.44
N ALA A 321 -30.61 15.09 4.17
CA ALA A 321 -29.38 15.50 3.50
C ALA A 321 -29.72 16.54 2.42
N ALA A 322 -28.85 17.54 2.24
CA ALA A 322 -29.10 18.62 1.29
C ALA A 322 -29.30 18.08 -0.14
N TYR A 323 -30.42 18.44 -0.76
CA TYR A 323 -30.81 18.03 -2.12
C TYR A 323 -30.88 16.51 -2.37
N LEU A 324 -31.02 15.70 -1.31
CA LEU A 324 -31.17 14.25 -1.42
C LEU A 324 -32.45 13.79 -0.70
N GLY A 325 -33.38 13.19 -1.44
CA GLY A 325 -34.50 12.44 -0.86
C GLY A 325 -33.97 11.16 -0.23
N VAL A 326 -33.56 11.23 1.05
CA VAL A 326 -32.81 10.15 1.72
C VAL A 326 -33.62 8.86 1.78
N PHE A 327 -34.89 8.93 2.17
CA PHE A 327 -35.74 7.74 2.28
C PHE A 327 -36.13 7.19 0.91
N GLU A 328 -36.35 8.06 -0.08
CA GLU A 328 -36.58 7.66 -1.47
C GLU A 328 -35.33 6.96 -2.04
N SER A 329 -34.15 7.50 -1.77
CA SER A 329 -32.87 6.94 -2.21
C SER A 329 -32.58 5.59 -1.54
N LEU A 330 -32.83 5.49 -0.23
CA LEU A 330 -32.70 4.24 0.51
C LEU A 330 -33.67 3.19 -0.02
N PHE A 331 -34.94 3.56 -0.25
CA PHE A 331 -35.95 2.68 -0.81
C PHE A 331 -35.52 2.09 -2.16
N ASN A 332 -35.06 2.95 -3.07
CA ASN A 332 -34.54 2.55 -4.38
C ASN A 332 -33.28 1.67 -4.25
N THR A 333 -32.38 2.00 -3.32
CA THR A 333 -31.18 1.21 -3.04
C THR A 333 -31.54 -0.18 -2.53
N MET A 334 -32.52 -0.31 -1.63
CA MET A 334 -32.99 -1.60 -1.12
C MET A 334 -33.59 -2.47 -2.24
N HIS A 335 -34.33 -1.87 -3.17
CA HIS A 335 -34.87 -2.59 -4.33
C HIS A 335 -33.77 -3.04 -5.29
N ALA A 336 -32.78 -2.19 -5.57
CA ALA A 336 -31.61 -2.56 -6.37
C ALA A 336 -30.81 -3.70 -5.71
N LEU A 337 -30.53 -3.62 -4.40
CA LEU A 337 -29.88 -4.68 -3.66
C LEU A 337 -30.68 -6.00 -3.73
N LYS A 338 -32.02 -5.94 -3.64
CA LYS A 338 -32.85 -7.14 -3.77
C LYS A 338 -32.73 -7.75 -5.16
N ALA A 339 -32.75 -6.92 -6.21
CA ALA A 339 -32.57 -7.36 -7.59
C ALA A 339 -31.18 -7.98 -7.83
N ASP A 340 -30.14 -7.46 -7.18
CA ASP A 340 -28.77 -7.99 -7.22
C ASP A 340 -28.58 -9.28 -6.41
N GLY A 341 -29.62 -9.75 -5.71
CA GLY A 341 -29.64 -11.03 -4.98
C GLY A 341 -29.17 -10.93 -3.52
N TYR A 342 -29.19 -9.75 -2.91
CA TYR A 342 -29.02 -9.63 -1.46
C TYR A 342 -30.24 -10.21 -0.72
N ASP A 343 -30.01 -10.77 0.46
CA ASP A 343 -31.06 -11.28 1.34
C ASP A 343 -31.71 -10.15 2.15
N LEU A 344 -32.65 -9.46 1.53
CA LEU A 344 -33.51 -8.48 2.19
C LEU A 344 -34.94 -8.49 1.63
N THR A 345 -35.85 -7.89 2.38
CA THR A 345 -37.22 -7.60 1.94
C THR A 345 -37.45 -6.10 2.10
N PRO A 346 -37.45 -5.32 1.01
CA PRO A 346 -37.77 -3.91 1.07
C PRO A 346 -39.20 -3.67 1.58
N PRO A 347 -39.46 -2.59 2.35
CA PRO A 347 -40.82 -2.17 2.70
C PRO A 347 -41.65 -1.83 1.45
N ASP A 348 -42.98 -1.83 1.59
CA ASP A 348 -43.91 -1.63 0.46
C ASP A 348 -43.91 -0.20 -0.12
N SER A 349 -43.47 0.78 0.67
CA SER A 349 -43.40 2.19 0.24
C SER A 349 -42.31 2.95 0.99
N VAL A 350 -41.96 4.14 0.48
CA VAL A 350 -41.05 5.08 1.15
C VAL A 350 -41.57 5.46 2.53
N ASP A 351 -42.89 5.69 2.65
CA ASP A 351 -43.51 5.99 3.94
C ASP A 351 -43.41 4.80 4.89
N ALA A 352 -43.69 3.57 4.44
CA ALA A 352 -43.55 2.37 5.25
C ALA A 352 -42.10 2.18 5.75
N LEU A 353 -41.11 2.46 4.90
CA LEU A 353 -39.69 2.46 5.28
C LEU A 353 -39.40 3.53 6.35
N ARG A 354 -39.88 4.76 6.15
CA ARG A 354 -39.70 5.86 7.11
C ARG A 354 -40.30 5.50 8.47
N GLU A 355 -41.51 4.96 8.48
CA GLU A 355 -42.21 4.52 9.69
C GLU A 355 -41.44 3.40 10.43
N ALA A 356 -40.95 2.40 9.68
CA ALA A 356 -40.20 1.28 10.25
C ALA A 356 -38.89 1.71 10.93
N VAL A 357 -38.24 2.75 10.40
CA VAL A 357 -36.99 3.30 10.95
C VAL A 357 -37.25 4.27 12.09
N LEU A 358 -38.25 5.16 11.98
CA LEU A 358 -38.40 6.29 12.92
C LEU A 358 -39.38 6.05 14.06
N LYS A 359 -40.44 5.26 13.87
CA LYS A 359 -41.52 5.17 14.86
C LYS A 359 -41.41 3.94 15.75
N GLY A 360 -41.57 2.75 15.18
CA GLY A 360 -41.48 1.44 15.88
C GLY A 360 -41.72 1.48 17.41
N ASN A 361 -40.68 1.17 18.18
CA ASN A 361 -40.69 1.26 19.65
C ASN A 361 -40.10 2.58 20.20
N ALA A 362 -39.85 3.58 19.35
CA ALA A 362 -39.14 4.81 19.69
C ALA A 362 -39.78 5.55 20.87
N ALA A 363 -41.11 5.71 20.83
CA ALA A 363 -41.88 6.37 21.90
C ALA A 363 -41.77 5.64 23.26
N ARG A 364 -41.69 4.31 23.25
CA ARG A 364 -41.53 3.51 24.47
C ARG A 364 -40.18 3.76 25.15
N HIS A 365 -39.15 4.04 24.36
CA HIS A 365 -37.78 4.25 24.83
C HIS A 365 -37.38 5.73 24.92
N GLY A 366 -38.30 6.65 24.59
CA GLY A 366 -38.00 8.08 24.52
C GLY A 366 -36.88 8.41 23.51
N GLN A 367 -36.76 7.62 22.44
CA GLN A 367 -35.72 7.77 21.43
C GLN A 367 -36.26 8.43 20.16
N PRO A 368 -35.41 9.10 19.35
CA PRO A 368 -35.83 9.74 18.10
C PRO A 368 -36.08 8.75 16.95
N ALA A 369 -35.70 7.48 17.11
CA ALA A 369 -35.85 6.43 16.11
C ALA A 369 -36.10 5.08 16.78
N ASN A 370 -36.49 4.09 15.97
CA ASN A 370 -36.74 2.73 16.41
C ASN A 370 -35.46 2.11 17.02
N VAL A 371 -35.57 1.54 18.22
CA VAL A 371 -34.47 0.91 18.95
C VAL A 371 -34.33 -0.53 18.51
N HIS A 372 -33.28 -0.81 17.72
CA HIS A 372 -32.95 -2.16 17.26
C HIS A 372 -32.28 -3.02 18.35
N THR A 373 -31.37 -2.44 19.14
CA THR A 373 -30.61 -3.15 20.16
C THR A 373 -30.31 -2.25 21.35
N THR A 374 -30.21 -2.84 22.53
CA THR A 374 -29.65 -2.21 23.74
C THR A 374 -28.30 -2.86 24.04
N VAL A 375 -27.27 -2.05 24.27
CA VAL A 375 -25.91 -2.53 24.54
C VAL A 375 -25.61 -2.29 26.02
N PRO A 376 -25.25 -3.31 26.81
CA PRO A 376 -24.93 -3.13 28.23
C PRO A 376 -23.70 -2.24 28.44
N ALA A 377 -23.69 -1.41 29.49
CA ALA A 377 -22.54 -0.59 29.89
C ALA A 377 -21.24 -1.40 29.97
N ALA A 378 -21.32 -2.59 30.59
CA ALA A 378 -20.18 -3.50 30.73
C ALA A 378 -19.58 -3.93 29.38
N GLU A 379 -20.41 -4.05 28.34
CA GLU A 379 -19.92 -4.36 26.99
C GLU A 379 -19.22 -3.15 26.36
N ILE A 380 -19.76 -1.94 26.53
CA ILE A 380 -19.14 -0.69 26.06
C ILE A 380 -17.77 -0.53 26.72
N VAL A 381 -17.69 -0.69 28.04
CA VAL A 381 -16.45 -0.60 28.81
C VAL A 381 -15.44 -1.65 28.37
N ALA A 382 -15.87 -2.90 28.17
CA ALA A 382 -14.98 -3.99 27.80
C ALA A 382 -14.46 -3.92 26.34
N LYS A 383 -15.20 -3.28 25.42
CA LYS A 383 -14.92 -3.35 23.98
C LYS A 383 -14.48 -2.03 23.34
N THR A 384 -14.51 -0.91 24.05
CA THR A 384 -14.15 0.41 23.49
C THR A 384 -12.65 0.68 23.72
N PRO A 385 -11.79 0.67 22.68
CA PRO A 385 -10.34 0.84 22.88
C PRO A 385 -9.96 2.24 23.38
N TRP A 386 -10.77 3.24 23.02
CA TRP A 386 -10.63 4.66 23.36
C TRP A 386 -11.63 5.09 24.45
N LEU A 387 -11.89 4.20 25.41
CA LEU A 387 -12.88 4.46 26.47
C LEU A 387 -12.50 5.70 27.28
N ALA A 388 -11.23 5.87 27.65
CA ALA A 388 -10.77 6.98 28.47
C ALA A 388 -11.00 8.34 27.79
N GLU A 389 -10.74 8.46 26.48
CA GLU A 389 -11.00 9.70 25.74
C GLU A 389 -12.50 9.98 25.62
N VAL A 390 -13.31 8.94 25.41
CA VAL A 390 -14.77 9.08 25.34
C VAL A 390 -15.34 9.52 26.70
N GLU A 391 -14.93 8.87 27.80
CA GLU A 391 -15.43 9.20 29.13
C GLU A 391 -14.97 10.58 29.60
N ALA A 392 -13.78 11.03 29.19
CA ALA A 392 -13.31 12.38 29.46
C ALA A 392 -14.20 13.46 28.81
N ALA A 393 -14.78 13.17 27.66
CA ALA A 393 -15.65 14.10 26.93
C ALA A 393 -17.13 14.00 27.33
N TRP A 394 -17.61 12.78 27.63
CA TRP A 394 -19.05 12.49 27.73
C TRP A 394 -19.49 11.91 29.09
N GLY A 395 -18.55 11.62 29.99
CA GLY A 395 -18.82 10.90 31.24
C GLY A 395 -18.82 9.38 31.08
N PRO A 396 -19.05 8.63 32.18
CA PRO A 396 -18.97 7.17 32.19
C PRO A 396 -20.02 6.52 31.26
N ALA A 397 -19.73 5.29 30.82
CA ALA A 397 -20.66 4.51 30.01
C ALA A 397 -22.07 4.39 30.68
N PRO A 398 -23.16 4.57 29.91
CA PRO A 398 -24.53 4.70 30.42
C PRO A 398 -25.17 3.39 30.87
#